data_AF-A0A538HZA4-F1
#
_entry.id   AF-A0A538HZA4-F1
#
_cell.length_a   1.000
_cell.length_b   1.000
_cell.length_c   1.000
_cell.angle_alpha   90.00
_cell.angle_beta   90.00
_cell.angle_gamma   90.00
#
_symmetry.space_group_name_H-M   'P 1'
#
loop_
_entity.id
_entity.type
_entity.pdbx_description
1 polymer ?
#
loop_
_entity_poly.entity_id
_entity_poly.type
_entity_poly.pdbx_seq_one_letter_code
_entity_poly.pdbx_strand_id
1 'polypeptide(L)'
;MSTFAAWRPIGHVLVEAGAISQDELELALAEQRRSGRRLGEILIDSGRITWLTLANAIAEQATDMEPAPAPEPDPAPMLSPAASIAPPPPPPLSHVPAPPVTVADDPPPSTDPTGRLETVEAMLKERQRAFLELVSVTERLRANVARLQQQLGERDAEIAKLRARPDAGVTAA
;
A
#
# COMPACT_ATOMS: atom_id res chain seq x y z
N MET A 1 -13.10 11.35 30.06
CA MET A 1 -13.65 11.70 28.73
C MET A 1 -12.64 11.25 27.70
N SER A 2 -12.83 10.07 27.10
CA SER A 2 -11.84 9.46 26.22
C SER A 2 -12.00 10.01 24.80
N THR A 3 -11.02 10.76 24.33
CA THR A 3 -10.93 11.24 22.94
C THR A 3 -10.38 10.09 22.09
N PHE A 4 -11.24 9.42 21.33
CA PHE A 4 -10.79 8.49 20.28
C PHE A 4 -10.13 9.33 19.18
N ALA A 5 -8.87 9.07 18.85
CA ALA A 5 -8.21 9.70 17.70
C ALA A 5 -9.06 9.41 16.45
N ALA A 6 -9.62 10.47 15.87
CA ALA A 6 -10.59 10.37 14.79
C ALA A 6 -9.86 9.96 13.51
N TRP A 7 -9.94 8.68 13.14
CA TRP A 7 -9.50 8.21 11.83
C TRP A 7 -10.21 9.01 10.74
N ARG A 8 -9.46 9.80 9.97
CA ARG A 8 -10.02 10.63 8.90
C ARG A 8 -10.27 9.78 7.66
N PRO A 9 -11.51 9.65 7.15
CA PRO A 9 -11.78 8.86 5.96
C PRO A 9 -11.09 9.44 4.72
N ILE A 10 -10.50 8.60 3.89
CA ILE A 10 -9.80 9.01 2.66
C ILE A 10 -10.67 9.87 1.72
N GLY A 11 -11.98 9.62 1.68
CA GLY A 11 -12.91 10.43 0.90
C GLY A 11 -12.95 11.89 1.34
N HIS A 12 -12.90 12.16 2.65
CA HIS A 12 -12.85 13.52 3.17
C HIS A 12 -11.50 14.18 2.92
N VAL A 13 -10.41 13.42 3.00
CA VAL A 13 -9.07 13.91 2.63
C VAL A 13 -9.04 14.38 1.17
N LEU A 14 -9.62 13.60 0.25
CA LEU A 14 -9.70 13.96 -1.16
C LEU A 14 -10.58 15.19 -1.43
N VAL A 15 -11.66 15.38 -0.66
CA VAL A 15 -12.53 16.57 -0.78
C VAL A 15 -11.83 17.83 -0.26
N GLU A 16 -11.20 17.76 0.91
CA GLU A 16 -10.49 18.91 1.48
C GLU A 16 -9.25 19.30 0.66
N ALA A 17 -8.56 18.33 0.06
CA ALA A 17 -7.50 18.58 -0.89
C ALA A 17 -7.99 19.19 -2.23
N GLY A 18 -9.31 19.31 -2.43
CA GLY A 18 -9.91 19.81 -3.67
C GLY A 18 -9.76 18.86 -4.85
N ALA A 19 -9.38 17.60 -4.61
CA ALA A 19 -9.18 16.60 -5.66
C ALA A 19 -10.50 16.07 -6.22
N ILE A 20 -11.56 16.06 -5.40
CA ILE A 20 -12.93 15.71 -5.79
C ILE A 20 -13.92 16.64 -5.09
N SER A 21 -15.08 16.85 -5.68
CA SER A 21 -16.22 17.51 -5.02
C SER A 21 -16.98 16.56 -4.09
N GLN A 22 -17.79 17.12 -3.21
CA GLN A 22 -18.68 16.35 -2.33
C GLN A 22 -19.66 15.47 -3.13
N ASP A 23 -20.22 16.00 -4.22
CA ASP A 23 -21.14 15.25 -5.09
C ASP A 23 -20.46 14.07 -5.79
N GLU A 24 -19.20 14.24 -6.20
CA GLU A 24 -18.40 13.17 -6.81
C GLU A 24 -18.04 12.08 -5.80
N LEU A 25 -17.76 12.46 -4.56
CA LEU A 25 -17.56 11.51 -3.47
C LEU A 25 -18.83 10.69 -3.21
N GLU A 26 -20.00 11.33 -3.18
CA GLU A 26 -21.28 10.63 -2.97
C GLU A 26 -21.61 9.65 -4.09
N LEU A 27 -21.37 10.03 -5.34
CA LEU A 27 -21.54 9.16 -6.50
C LEU A 27 -20.61 7.93 -6.41
N ALA A 28 -19.35 8.15 -6.07
CA ALA A 28 -18.37 7.08 -5.94
C ALA A 28 -18.69 6.14 -4.75
N LEU A 29 -19.22 6.67 -3.65
CA LEU A 29 -19.69 5.87 -2.51
C LEU A 29 -20.93 5.04 -2.85
N ALA A 30 -21.86 5.59 -3.65
CA ALA A 30 -23.01 4.84 -4.13
C ALA A 30 -22.57 3.64 -5.00
N GLU A 31 -21.61 3.86 -5.90
CA GLU A 31 -21.05 2.81 -6.73
C GLU A 31 -20.23 1.78 -5.93
N GLN A 32 -19.51 2.21 -4.89
CA GLN A 32 -18.82 1.32 -3.97
C GLN A 32 -19.79 0.38 -3.26
N ARG A 33 -20.93 0.87 -2.78
CA ARG A 33 -21.94 0.03 -2.12
C ARG A 33 -22.56 -0.99 -3.09
N ARG A 34 -22.74 -0.62 -4.35
CA ARG A 34 -23.33 -1.48 -5.38
C ARG A 34 -22.37 -2.55 -5.89
N SER A 35 -21.09 -2.22 -6.04
CA SER A 35 -20.08 -3.07 -6.68
C SER A 35 -19.15 -3.78 -5.70
N GLY A 36 -19.02 -3.29 -4.47
CA GLY A 36 -18.05 -3.76 -3.48
C GLY A 36 -16.60 -3.36 -3.77
N ARG A 37 -16.35 -2.58 -4.83
CA ARG A 37 -15.00 -2.14 -5.24
C ARG A 37 -14.43 -1.09 -4.28
N ARG A 38 -13.11 -0.89 -4.30
CA ARG A 38 -12.47 0.13 -3.44
C ARG A 38 -12.79 1.54 -3.96
N LEU A 39 -13.12 2.46 -3.06
CA LEU A 39 -13.46 3.85 -3.40
C LEU A 39 -12.40 4.52 -4.30
N GLY A 40 -11.11 4.33 -4.00
CA GLY A 40 -10.03 4.88 -4.81
C GLY A 40 -9.97 4.33 -6.23
N GLU A 41 -10.28 3.04 -6.44
CA GLU A 41 -10.32 2.44 -7.78
C GLU A 41 -11.48 3.01 -8.61
N ILE A 42 -12.64 3.20 -7.98
CA ILE A 42 -13.82 3.81 -8.64
C ILE A 42 -13.51 5.25 -9.06
N LEU A 43 -12.85 6.02 -8.21
CA LEU A 43 -12.47 7.42 -8.49
C LEU A 43 -11.40 7.54 -9.60
N ILE A 44 -10.50 6.56 -9.71
CA ILE A 44 -9.49 6.51 -10.77
C ILE A 44 -10.12 6.09 -12.10
N ASP A 45 -10.93 5.03 -12.10
CA ASP A 45 -11.58 4.54 -13.32
C ASP A 45 -12.57 5.56 -13.90
N SER A 46 -13.22 6.34 -13.04
CA SER A 46 -14.10 7.43 -13.46
C SER A 46 -13.33 8.70 -13.88
N GLY A 47 -11.99 8.67 -13.85
CA GLY A 47 -11.13 9.79 -14.28
C GLY A 47 -11.16 10.99 -13.34
N ARG A 48 -11.68 10.84 -12.12
CA ARG A 48 -11.81 11.94 -11.14
C ARG A 48 -10.51 12.21 -10.42
N ILE A 49 -9.72 11.18 -10.14
CA ILE A 49 -8.40 11.32 -9.51
C ILE A 49 -7.36 10.45 -10.22
N THR A 50 -6.08 10.77 -10.01
CA THR A 50 -4.97 9.92 -10.46
C THR A 50 -4.49 9.00 -9.35
N TRP A 51 -3.74 7.95 -9.70
CA TRP A 51 -3.02 7.11 -8.73
C TRP A 51 -2.10 7.91 -7.81
N LEU A 52 -1.44 8.94 -8.34
CA LEU A 52 -0.56 9.82 -7.56
C LEU A 52 -1.36 10.63 -6.53
N THR A 53 -2.50 11.19 -6.95
CA THR A 53 -3.42 11.93 -6.06
C THR A 53 -3.92 11.05 -4.92
N LEU A 54 -4.32 9.81 -5.23
CA LEU A 54 -4.74 8.84 -4.21
C LEU A 54 -3.61 8.47 -3.25
N ALA A 55 -2.40 8.25 -3.75
CA ALA A 55 -1.24 7.93 -2.93
C ALA A 55 -0.89 9.06 -1.95
N ASN A 56 -0.93 10.32 -2.41
CA ASN A 56 -0.70 11.48 -1.56
C ASN A 56 -1.76 11.61 -0.46
N ALA A 57 -3.04 11.43 -0.79
CA ALA A 57 -4.12 11.48 0.18
C ALA A 57 -4.00 10.37 1.26
N ILE A 58 -3.54 9.18 0.88
CA ILE A 58 -3.28 8.08 1.84
C ILE A 58 -2.10 8.41 2.75
N ALA A 59 -1.04 9.03 2.21
CA ALA A 59 0.12 9.45 3.00
C ALA A 59 -0.24 10.54 4.00
N GLU A 60 -1.09 11.50 3.60
CA GLU A 60 -1.62 12.54 4.48
C GLU A 60 -2.46 11.93 5.61
N GLN A 61 -3.36 11.01 5.28
CA GLN A 61 -4.17 10.28 6.25
C GLN A 61 -3.34 9.51 7.29
N ALA A 62 -2.18 8.99 6.90
CA ALA A 62 -1.26 8.29 7.79
C ALA A 62 -0.42 9.23 8.66
N THR A 63 -0.31 10.51 8.30
CA THR A 63 0.50 11.49 9.02
C THR A 63 -0.21 12.05 10.25
N ASP A 64 -1.55 12.03 10.28
CA ASP A 64 -2.36 12.33 11.48
C ASP A 64 -2.28 11.24 12.56
N MET A 65 -1.64 10.10 12.27
CA MET A 65 -1.11 9.22 13.30
C MET A 65 0.25 9.76 13.75
N GLU A 66 0.27 10.51 14.85
CA GLU A 66 1.52 10.73 15.59
C GLU A 66 2.25 9.37 15.72
N PRO A 67 3.51 9.25 15.28
CA PRO A 67 4.30 8.08 15.61
C PRO A 67 4.46 8.11 17.14
N ALA A 68 3.80 7.19 17.84
CA ALA A 68 4.11 6.95 19.25
C ALA A 68 5.64 6.86 19.36
N PRO A 69 6.28 7.60 20.29
CA PRO A 69 7.73 7.57 20.42
C PRO A 69 8.14 6.11 20.56
N ALA A 70 9.04 5.66 19.68
CA ALA A 70 9.47 4.28 19.62
C ALA A 70 9.81 3.82 21.05
N PRO A 71 9.22 2.72 21.56
CA PRO A 71 9.68 2.18 22.83
C PRO A 71 11.13 1.75 22.62
N GLU A 72 12.06 2.50 23.21
CA GLU A 72 13.44 2.03 23.35
C GLU A 72 13.38 0.63 23.99
N PRO A 73 14.07 -0.38 23.44
CA PRO A 73 14.01 -1.73 23.97
C PRO A 73 14.74 -1.75 25.31
N ASP A 74 14.02 -1.47 26.40
CA ASP A 74 14.51 -1.74 27.74
C ASP A 74 14.73 -3.27 27.88
N PRO A 75 15.93 -3.71 28.31
CA PRO A 75 16.21 -5.13 28.49
C PRO A 75 15.31 -5.69 29.59
N ALA A 76 14.44 -6.63 29.21
CA ALA A 76 13.44 -7.25 30.07
C ALA A 76 14.00 -7.71 31.43
N PRO A 77 13.40 -7.29 32.56
CA PRO A 77 13.45 -8.03 33.80
C PRO A 77 12.10 -8.72 34.05
N MET A 78 12.12 -10.05 33.92
CA MET A 78 11.46 -11.07 34.75
C MET A 78 10.10 -10.75 35.42
N LEU A 79 9.09 -11.53 35.02
CA LEU A 79 7.96 -12.09 35.78
C LEU A 79 7.55 -11.45 37.11
N SER A 80 6.27 -11.03 37.20
CA SER A 80 5.38 -11.54 38.27
C SER A 80 3.88 -11.45 37.92
N PRO A 81 3.05 -12.34 38.50
CA PRO A 81 1.69 -12.63 38.09
C PRO A 81 0.62 -11.84 38.89
N ALA A 82 -0.63 -11.99 38.46
CA ALA A 82 -1.89 -11.64 39.15
C ALA A 82 -2.47 -10.24 38.90
N ALA A 83 -3.50 -10.19 38.04
CA ALA A 83 -4.81 -9.64 38.41
C ALA A 83 -5.86 -10.10 37.38
N SER A 84 -6.71 -11.01 37.83
CA SER A 84 -7.98 -11.36 37.19
C SER A 84 -8.88 -10.12 37.12
N ILE A 85 -9.39 -9.79 35.93
CA ILE A 85 -10.60 -8.98 35.79
C ILE A 85 -11.49 -9.70 34.78
N ALA A 86 -12.51 -10.39 35.30
CA ALA A 86 -13.58 -11.01 34.52
C ALA A 86 -14.44 -9.93 33.83
N PRO A 87 -14.93 -10.15 32.59
CA PRO A 87 -15.95 -9.28 32.00
C PRO A 87 -17.29 -9.44 32.75
N PRO A 88 -18.11 -8.37 32.85
CA PRO A 88 -19.40 -8.42 33.56
C PRO A 88 -20.40 -9.34 32.82
N PRO A 89 -21.36 -9.96 33.54
CA PRO A 89 -22.36 -10.84 32.94
C PRO A 89 -23.41 -10.06 32.11
N PRO A 90 -23.89 -10.61 30.98
CA PRO A 90 -25.01 -10.04 30.23
C PRO A 90 -26.36 -10.23 30.95
N PRO A 91 -27.36 -9.36 30.70
CA PRO A 91 -28.69 -9.47 31.29
C PRO A 91 -29.45 -10.72 30.81
N PRO A 92 -30.38 -11.30 31.60
CA PRO A 92 -31.10 -12.50 31.20
C PRO A 92 -32.13 -12.18 30.10
N LEU A 93 -31.88 -12.69 28.89
CA LEU A 93 -32.88 -12.72 27.82
C LEU A 93 -33.84 -13.89 28.08
N SER A 94 -35.13 -13.56 28.08
CA SER A 94 -36.23 -14.51 28.31
C SER A 94 -36.24 -15.64 27.27
N HIS A 95 -36.40 -16.86 27.78
CA HIS A 95 -36.49 -18.10 27.03
C HIS A 95 -37.67 -18.06 26.03
N VAL A 96 -37.35 -18.00 24.74
CA VAL A 96 -38.25 -18.43 23.66
C VAL A 96 -37.83 -19.84 23.26
N PRO A 97 -38.68 -20.88 23.39
CA PRO A 97 -38.30 -22.21 22.95
C PRO A 97 -38.31 -22.27 21.41
N ALA A 98 -37.11 -22.39 20.83
CA ALA A 98 -36.93 -22.72 19.41
C ALA A 98 -36.96 -24.25 19.21
N PRO A 99 -37.45 -24.75 18.05
CA PRO A 99 -37.59 -26.18 17.77
C PRO A 99 -36.22 -26.91 17.76
N PRO A 100 -36.19 -28.25 17.96
CA PRO A 100 -34.95 -28.99 18.07
C PRO A 100 -34.20 -28.98 16.73
N VAL A 101 -33.08 -28.24 16.69
CA VAL A 101 -32.11 -28.31 15.60
C VAL A 101 -31.45 -29.68 15.68
N THR A 102 -31.70 -30.49 14.64
CA THR A 102 -31.12 -31.81 14.47
C THR A 102 -29.60 -31.66 14.37
N VAL A 103 -28.88 -32.31 15.28
CA VAL A 103 -27.43 -32.47 15.23
C VAL A 103 -27.10 -33.32 14.01
N ALA A 104 -26.78 -32.65 12.91
CA ALA A 104 -26.05 -33.25 11.80
C ALA A 104 -24.56 -33.06 12.10
N ASP A 105 -23.89 -34.18 12.25
CA ASP A 105 -22.45 -34.40 12.31
C ASP A 105 -21.67 -33.42 11.41
N ASP A 106 -21.00 -32.43 12.00
CA ASP A 106 -19.96 -31.64 11.35
C ASP A 106 -18.63 -31.99 12.04
N PRO A 107 -17.63 -32.54 11.32
CA PRO A 107 -16.35 -32.88 11.92
C PRO A 107 -15.65 -31.61 12.41
N PRO A 108 -14.89 -31.66 13.53
CA PRO A 108 -14.19 -30.48 14.04
C PRO A 108 -13.23 -29.94 12.97
N PRO A 109 -13.12 -28.61 12.76
CA PRO A 109 -12.07 -28.08 11.92
C PRO A 109 -10.73 -28.45 12.56
N SER A 110 -9.97 -29.34 11.91
CA SER A 110 -8.60 -29.65 12.32
C SER A 110 -7.79 -28.36 12.36
N THR A 111 -7.57 -27.88 13.59
CA THR A 111 -6.67 -26.79 13.95
C THR A 111 -5.23 -27.27 13.82
N ASP A 112 -4.64 -27.09 12.65
CA ASP A 112 -3.19 -27.12 12.49
C ASP A 112 -2.68 -25.69 12.23
N PRO A 113 -2.45 -24.88 13.29
CA PRO A 113 -2.00 -23.49 13.15
C PRO A 113 -0.63 -23.40 12.47
N THR A 114 0.19 -24.44 12.57
CA THR A 114 1.57 -24.48 12.08
C THR A 114 1.63 -24.43 10.55
N GLY A 115 0.80 -25.22 9.85
CA GLY A 115 0.79 -25.25 8.38
C GLY A 115 0.32 -23.94 7.73
N ARG A 116 -0.54 -23.17 8.42
CA ARG A 116 -0.97 -21.84 7.93
C ARG A 116 0.15 -20.81 8.02
N LEU A 117 1.00 -20.85 9.06
CA LEU A 117 2.15 -19.96 9.18
C LEU A 117 3.21 -20.26 8.11
N GLU A 118 3.52 -21.53 7.87
CA GLU A 118 4.48 -21.94 6.83
C GLU A 118 4.05 -21.49 5.43
N THR A 119 2.74 -21.55 5.14
CA THR A 119 2.18 -21.08 3.87
C THR A 119 2.33 -19.56 3.73
N VAL A 120 2.06 -18.79 4.79
CA VAL A 120 2.20 -17.33 4.78
C VAL A 120 3.67 -16.92 4.66
N GLU A 121 4.59 -17.61 5.34
CA GLU A 121 6.03 -17.38 5.20
C GLU A 121 6.53 -17.64 3.78
N ALA A 122 6.05 -18.71 3.13
CA ALA A 122 6.38 -19.00 1.75
C ALA A 122 5.88 -17.90 0.80
N MET A 123 4.64 -17.45 0.97
CA MET A 123 4.07 -16.34 0.17
C MET A 123 4.82 -15.02 0.38
N LEU A 124 5.23 -14.72 1.62
CA LEU A 124 6.03 -13.52 1.91
C LEU A 124 7.41 -13.60 1.23
N LYS A 125 8.09 -14.74 1.30
CA LYS A 125 9.39 -14.95 0.65
C LYS A 125 9.29 -14.82 -0.87
N GLU A 126 8.25 -15.39 -1.46
CA GLU A 126 8.01 -15.31 -2.90
C GLU A 126 7.71 -13.88 -3.35
N ARG A 127 6.87 -13.15 -2.60
CA ARG A 127 6.58 -11.74 -2.86
C ARG A 127 7.82 -10.85 -2.70
N GLN A 128 8.63 -11.08 -1.67
CA GLN A 128 9.88 -10.36 -1.44
C GLN A 128 10.89 -10.60 -2.58
N ARG A 129 10.99 -11.84 -3.07
CA ARG A 129 11.84 -12.19 -4.22
C ARG A 129 11.41 -11.46 -5.49
N ALA A 130 10.11 -11.46 -5.79
CA ALA A 130 9.56 -10.75 -6.95
C ALA A 130 9.84 -9.24 -6.88
N PHE A 131 9.72 -8.65 -5.69
CA PHE A 131 10.04 -7.23 -5.48
C PHE A 131 11.51 -6.92 -5.73
N LEU A 132 12.43 -7.71 -5.17
CA LEU A 132 13.88 -7.54 -5.37
C LEU A 132 14.26 -7.68 -6.85
N GLU A 133 13.65 -8.62 -7.58
CA GLU A 133 13.86 -8.77 -9.02
C GLU A 133 13.43 -7.51 -9.76
N LEU A 134 12.24 -6.98 -9.48
CA LEU A 134 11.74 -5.75 -10.11
C LEU A 134 12.68 -4.55 -9.85
N VAL A 135 13.10 -4.34 -8.61
CA VAL A 135 14.04 -3.27 -8.25
C VAL A 135 15.33 -3.45 -9.04
N SER A 136 15.91 -4.66 -9.05
CA SER A 136 17.15 -4.93 -9.78
C SER A 136 17.01 -4.73 -11.29
N VAL A 137 15.85 -5.01 -11.88
CA VAL A 137 15.57 -4.78 -13.30
C VAL A 137 15.53 -3.29 -13.59
N THR A 138 14.87 -2.51 -12.73
CA THR A 138 14.82 -1.05 -12.89
C THR A 138 16.18 -0.40 -12.74
N GLU A 139 17.02 -0.88 -11.81
CA GLU A 139 18.39 -0.42 -11.64
C GLU A 139 19.27 -0.77 -12.84
N ARG A 140 19.15 -2.00 -13.37
CA ARG A 140 19.83 -2.43 -14.60
C ARG A 140 19.43 -1.57 -15.80
N LEU A 141 18.14 -1.27 -15.95
CA LEU A 141 17.65 -0.42 -17.03
C LEU A 141 18.19 1.01 -16.89
N ARG A 142 18.15 1.59 -15.68
CA ARG A 142 18.71 2.92 -15.39
C ARG A 142 20.20 3.00 -15.76
N ALA A 143 20.99 1.99 -15.38
CA ALA A 143 22.41 1.93 -15.70
C ALA A 143 22.66 1.86 -17.21
N ASN A 144 21.88 1.05 -17.94
CA ASN A 144 21.97 0.95 -19.39
C ASN A 144 21.62 2.27 -20.09
N VAL A 145 20.57 2.95 -19.64
CA VAL A 145 20.18 4.26 -20.19
C VAL A 145 21.29 5.29 -19.99
N ALA A 146 21.86 5.38 -18.78
CA ALA A 146 22.96 6.30 -18.50
C ALA A 146 24.18 6.04 -19.40
N ARG A 147 24.55 4.76 -19.59
CA ARG A 147 25.65 4.36 -20.47
C ARG A 147 25.39 4.75 -21.92
N LEU A 148 24.19 4.52 -22.44
CA LEU A 148 23.82 4.87 -23.81
C LEU A 148 23.83 6.39 -24.02
N GLN A 149 23.33 7.16 -23.05
CA GLN A 149 23.38 8.62 -23.10
C GLN A 149 24.81 9.14 -23.14
N GLN A 150 25.73 8.56 -22.36
CA GLN A 150 27.15 8.91 -22.42
C GLN A 150 27.75 8.62 -23.80
N GLN A 151 27.50 7.43 -24.35
CA GLN A 151 27.99 7.06 -25.68
C GLN A 151 27.48 8.01 -26.77
N LEU A 152 26.21 8.43 -26.71
CA LEU A 152 25.66 9.41 -27.65
C LEU A 152 26.37 10.76 -27.52
N GLY A 153 26.58 11.26 -26.29
CA GLY A 153 27.29 12.52 -26.07
C GLY A 153 28.74 12.50 -26.57
N GLU A 154 29.45 11.39 -26.37
CA GLU A 154 30.82 11.19 -26.90
C GLU A 154 30.83 11.21 -28.43
N ARG A 155 29.87 10.53 -29.08
CA ARG A 155 29.75 10.52 -30.53
C ARG A 155 29.38 11.89 -31.11
N ASP A 156 28.49 12.63 -30.45
CA ASP A 156 28.14 13.98 -30.86
C ASP A 156 29.33 14.93 -30.76
N ALA A 157 30.14 14.81 -29.71
CA ALA A 157 31.38 15.57 -29.57
C ALA A 157 32.42 15.20 -30.65
N GLU A 158 32.53 13.91 -31.00
CA GLU A 158 33.39 13.42 -32.10
C GLU A 158 32.93 14.01 -33.44
N ILE A 159 31.63 13.97 -33.73
CA ILE A 159 31.05 14.54 -34.95
C ILE A 159 31.29 16.06 -35.00
N ALA A 160 31.10 16.77 -33.89
CA ALA A 160 31.36 18.20 -33.80
C ALA A 160 32.84 18.52 -34.06
N LYS A 161 33.77 17.73 -33.52
CA LYS A 161 35.22 17.86 -33.80
C LYS A 161 35.55 17.63 -35.27
N LEU A 162 34.97 16.60 -35.89
CA LEU A 162 35.20 16.30 -37.31
C LEU A 162 34.65 17.41 -38.22
N ARG A 163 33.49 17.98 -37.90
CA ARG A 163 32.91 19.13 -38.62
C ARG A 163 33.69 20.42 -38.42
N ALA A 164 34.29 20.63 -37.25
CA ALA A 164 35.12 21.79 -36.95
C ALA A 164 36.54 21.70 -37.54
N ARG A 165 36.93 20.54 -38.09
CA ARG A 165 38.20 20.38 -38.78
C ARG A 165 38.06 21.06 -40.15
N PRO A 166 38.73 22.20 -40.42
CA PRO A 166 38.66 22.82 -41.72
C PRO A 166 39.22 21.87 -42.76
N ASP A 167 38.55 21.76 -43.91
CA ASP A 167 39.00 21.01 -45.09
C ASP A 167 40.40 21.49 -45.50
N ALA A 168 41.42 20.86 -44.94
CA ALA A 168 42.78 20.97 -45.43
C ALA A 168 42.87 20.14 -46.72
N GLY A 169 42.36 20.70 -47.81
CA GLY A 169 42.72 20.28 -49.17
C GLY A 169 41.58 19.97 -50.12
N VAL A 170 40.81 20.98 -50.53
CA VAL A 170 40.24 21.04 -51.90
C VAL A 170 40.29 22.48 -52.41
N THR A 171 41.50 23.02 -52.59
CA THR A 171 41.75 24.17 -53.49
C THR A 171 43.18 24.07 -54.01
N ALA A 172 43.38 23.32 -55.09
CA ALA A 172 44.52 23.47 -55.99
C ALA A 172 44.26 22.68 -57.30
N ALA A 173 43.56 23.32 -58.24
CA ALA A 173 43.66 23.05 -59.68
C ALA A 173 43.11 24.27 -60.43
#